data_AF-A0A964M8H0-F1
#
_entry.id   AF-A0A964M8H0-F1
#
_cell.length_a   1.000
_cell.length_b   1.000
_cell.length_c   1.000
_cell.angle_alpha   90.00
_cell.angle_beta   90.00
_cell.angle_gamma   90.00
#
_symmetry.space_group_name_H-M   'P 1'
#
loop_
_entity.id
_entity.type
_entity.pdbx_description
1 polymer ?
#
loop_
_entity_poly.entity_id
_entity_poly.type
_entity_poly.pdbx_seq_one_letter_code
_entity_poly.pdbx_strand_id
1 'polypeptide(L)'
;MPLLFVYGTLKRGKKLENFLSDALFLERGETLKPYPLFIFPGKWYPYLLNCPGKGKRVKGEIYKIDFKTLKRIDRLEEVPWYYYRGKILVKGEKSHRSYRVWTYFHRRKNYKPHWLLEEF
;
A
#
# COMPACT_ATOMS: atom_id res chain seq x y z
N MET A 1 4.19 -15.05 -9.74
CA MET A 1 3.27 -13.89 -9.71
C MET A 1 3.20 -13.35 -8.28
N PRO A 2 3.74 -12.16 -7.98
CA PRO A 2 3.69 -11.57 -6.65
C PRO A 2 2.27 -11.13 -6.22
N LEU A 3 2.05 -11.09 -4.91
CA LEU A 3 0.92 -10.38 -4.31
C LEU A 3 1.34 -8.96 -3.94
N LEU A 4 0.49 -7.99 -4.27
CA LEU A 4 0.67 -6.58 -3.97
C LEU A 4 -0.50 -6.08 -3.12
N PHE A 5 -0.20 -5.34 -2.06
CA PHE A 5 -1.16 -4.59 -1.27
C PHE A 5 -1.02 -3.11 -1.54
N VAL A 6 -2.11 -2.49 -1.98
CA VAL A 6 -2.20 -1.06 -2.25
C VAL A 6 -3.12 -0.39 -1.24
N TYR A 7 -2.68 0.75 -0.71
CA TYR A 7 -3.38 1.51 0.35
C TYR A 7 -3.77 2.92 -0.11
N GLY A 8 -3.41 3.33 -1.33
CA GLY A 8 -3.47 4.70 -1.79
C GLY A 8 -4.11 4.87 -3.16
N THR A 9 -3.48 5.67 -4.01
CA THR A 9 -4.01 6.12 -5.31
C THR A 9 -4.15 5.03 -6.36
N LEU A 10 -3.56 3.85 -6.13
CA LEU A 10 -3.71 2.66 -6.97
C LEU A 10 -4.99 1.87 -6.67
N LYS A 11 -5.69 2.12 -5.56
CA LYS A 11 -6.95 1.41 -5.23
C LYS A 11 -8.03 1.67 -6.29
N ARG A 12 -9.02 0.79 -6.38
CA ARG A 12 -10.22 0.99 -7.23
C ARG A 12 -10.90 2.32 -6.93
N GLY A 13 -11.37 2.99 -7.97
CA GLY A 13 -11.98 4.32 -7.92
C GLY A 13 -11.01 5.45 -7.58
N LYS A 14 -9.69 5.20 -7.58
CA LYS A 14 -8.67 6.23 -7.38
C LYS A 14 -7.91 6.52 -8.66
N LYS A 15 -7.25 7.68 -8.69
CA LYS A 15 -6.64 8.28 -9.90
C LYS A 15 -5.68 7.38 -10.67
N LEU A 16 -5.02 6.42 -10.03
CA LEU A 16 -4.01 5.55 -10.66
C LEU A 16 -4.47 4.09 -10.80
N GLU A 17 -5.77 3.79 -10.64
CA GLU A 17 -6.28 2.41 -10.71
C GLU A 17 -5.93 1.68 -12.02
N ASN A 18 -5.80 2.42 -13.12
CA ASN A 18 -5.45 1.88 -14.45
C ASN A 18 -4.09 1.15 -14.46
N PHE A 19 -3.19 1.44 -13.52
CA PHE A 19 -1.93 0.69 -13.38
C PHE A 19 -2.13 -0.76 -12.93
N LEU A 20 -3.34 -1.12 -12.47
CA LEU A 20 -3.74 -2.46 -12.06
C LEU A 20 -4.80 -3.07 -13.00
N SER A 21 -4.97 -2.56 -14.23
CA SER A 21 -5.94 -3.09 -15.21
C SER A 21 -5.76 -4.59 -15.47
N ASP A 22 -4.50 -5.04 -15.54
CA ASP A 22 -4.13 -6.44 -15.82
C ASP A 22 -3.99 -7.28 -14.54
N ALA A 23 -4.25 -6.67 -13.37
CA ALA A 23 -4.10 -7.31 -12.07
C ALA A 23 -5.38 -8.05 -11.66
N LEU A 24 -5.22 -9.23 -11.08
CA LEU A 24 -6.33 -9.94 -10.45
C LEU A 24 -6.56 -9.40 -9.05
N PHE A 25 -7.64 -8.65 -8.85
CA PHE A 25 -8.12 -8.30 -7.51
C PHE A 25 -8.55 -9.57 -6.76
N LEU A 26 -8.02 -9.75 -5.55
CA LEU A 26 -8.39 -10.88 -4.69
C LEU A 26 -9.47 -10.47 -3.70
N GLU A 27 -9.15 -9.53 -2.83
CA GLU A 27 -10.06 -9.00 -1.81
C GLU A 27 -9.50 -7.71 -1.19
N ARG A 28 -10.34 -7.05 -0.39
CA ARG A 28 -9.87 -6.01 0.55
C ARG A 28 -9.15 -6.65 1.72
N GLY A 29 -8.25 -5.91 2.34
CA GLY A 29 -7.51 -6.39 3.49
C GLY A 29 -7.05 -5.28 4.42
N GLU A 30 -6.72 -5.69 5.63
CA GLU A 30 -6.20 -4.83 6.69
C GLU A 30 -4.81 -5.32 7.13
N THR A 31 -3.85 -4.41 7.30
CA THR A 31 -2.52 -4.76 7.78
C THR A 31 -2.58 -5.39 9.17
N LEU A 32 -1.88 -6.51 9.40
CA LEU A 32 -1.88 -7.15 10.73
C LEU A 32 -1.24 -6.28 11.81
N LYS A 33 -0.15 -5.59 11.46
CA LYS A 33 0.46 -4.57 12.32
C LYS A 33 -0.07 -3.19 11.94
N PRO A 34 -0.14 -2.25 12.88
CA PRO A 34 -0.37 -0.86 12.54
C PRO A 34 0.88 -0.27 11.86
N TYR A 35 0.64 0.67 10.94
CA TYR A 35 1.64 1.48 10.27
C TYR A 35 1.22 2.96 10.24
N PRO A 36 2.16 3.91 10.23
CA PRO A 36 1.83 5.31 9.95
C PRO A 36 1.44 5.48 8.48
N LEU A 37 0.15 5.67 8.21
CA LEU A 37 -0.38 6.14 6.94
C LEU A 37 -0.83 7.59 7.12
N PHE A 38 -0.45 8.49 6.21
CA PHE A 38 -0.87 9.89 6.28
C PHE A 38 -0.79 10.60 4.93
N ILE A 39 -1.46 11.74 4.81
CA ILE A 39 -1.29 12.67 3.68
C ILE A 39 -0.49 13.87 4.17
N PHE A 40 0.58 14.22 3.45
CA PHE A 40 1.31 15.45 3.73
C PHE A 40 0.51 16.66 3.22
N PRO A 41 0.47 17.80 3.93
CA PRO A 41 -0.23 18.99 3.46
C PRO A 41 0.13 19.37 2.02
N GLY A 42 -0.88 19.60 1.18
CA GLY A 42 -0.71 19.91 -0.24
C GLY A 42 -0.42 18.71 -1.15
N LYS A 43 -0.44 17.48 -0.64
CA LYS A 43 -0.31 16.25 -1.43
C LYS A 43 -1.67 15.59 -1.65
N TRP A 44 -1.84 15.00 -2.83
CA TRP A 44 -3.06 14.28 -3.22
C TRP A 44 -2.93 12.75 -3.07
N TYR A 45 -1.80 12.27 -2.52
CA TYR A 45 -1.48 10.86 -2.39
C TYR A 45 -0.89 10.56 -0.99
N PRO A 46 -1.16 9.37 -0.42
CA PRO A 46 -0.77 9.06 0.95
C PRO A 46 0.62 8.43 1.05
N TYR A 47 1.26 8.59 2.20
CA TYR A 47 2.55 8.01 2.55
C TYR A 47 2.35 6.93 3.60
N LEU A 48 2.92 5.75 3.35
CA LEU A 48 3.04 4.68 4.33
C LEU A 48 4.48 4.59 4.81
N LEU A 49 4.71 4.65 6.13
CA LEU A 49 6.06 4.48 6.70
C LEU A 49 6.26 3.07 7.23
N ASN A 50 7.47 2.54 7.06
CA ASN A 50 7.88 1.26 7.60
C ASN A 50 8.24 1.37 9.09
N CYS A 51 7.24 1.65 9.92
CA CYS A 51 7.33 1.68 11.38
C CYS A 51 6.29 0.73 11.96
N PRO A 52 6.47 -0.59 11.80
CA PRO A 52 5.49 -1.57 12.25
C PRO A 52 5.24 -1.43 13.75
N GLY A 53 3.97 -1.43 14.16
CA GLY A 53 3.58 -1.22 15.56
C GLY A 53 3.24 0.23 15.90
N LYS A 54 3.43 1.18 14.99
CA LYS A 54 3.04 2.58 15.13
C LYS A 54 1.91 2.95 14.18
N GLY A 55 1.16 4.01 14.49
CA GLY A 55 0.06 4.46 13.63
C GLY A 55 -1.18 3.59 13.80
N LYS A 56 -1.82 3.21 12.70
CA LYS A 56 -3.09 2.48 12.71
C LYS A 56 -3.04 1.29 11.76
N ARG A 57 -3.94 0.32 11.93
CA ARG A 57 -4.08 -0.75 10.93
C ARG A 57 -4.65 -0.13 9.65
N VAL A 58 -3.99 -0.42 8.53
CA VAL A 58 -4.25 0.24 7.26
C VAL A 58 -5.13 -0.65 6.41
N LYS A 59 -6.24 -0.10 5.92
CA LYS A 59 -7.15 -0.74 4.98
C LYS A 59 -6.71 -0.49 3.55
N GLY A 60 -6.83 -1.53 2.73
CA GLY A 60 -6.45 -1.48 1.33
C GLY A 60 -6.90 -2.70 0.55
N GLU A 61 -6.26 -2.93 -0.59
CA GLU A 61 -6.68 -3.94 -1.56
C GLU A 61 -5.52 -4.86 -1.90
N ILE A 62 -5.81 -6.16 -2.00
CA ILE A 62 -4.84 -7.22 -2.31
C ILE A 62 -5.04 -7.65 -3.77
N TYR A 63 -3.96 -7.60 -4.53
CA TYR A 63 -3.91 -7.98 -5.92
C TYR A 63 -2.86 -9.06 -6.17
N LYS A 64 -3.16 -9.98 -7.09
CA LYS A 64 -2.16 -10.83 -7.73
C LYS A 64 -1.76 -10.19 -9.05
N ILE A 65 -0.46 -9.93 -9.21
CA ILE A 65 0.08 -9.25 -10.39
C ILE A 65 1.19 -10.07 -11.04
N ASP A 66 1.50 -9.78 -12.29
CA ASP A 66 2.68 -10.29 -12.97
C ASP A 66 3.92 -9.39 -12.72
N PHE A 67 5.08 -9.82 -13.21
CA PHE A 67 6.32 -9.05 -13.02
C PHE A 67 6.38 -7.79 -13.89
N LYS A 68 5.68 -7.76 -15.04
CA LYS A 68 5.62 -6.59 -15.92
C LYS A 68 4.87 -5.45 -15.25
N THR A 69 3.71 -5.74 -14.66
CA THR A 69 2.89 -4.81 -13.87
C THR A 69 3.67 -4.32 -12.66
N LEU A 70 4.33 -5.22 -11.92
CA LEU A 70 5.16 -4.82 -10.78
C LEU A 70 6.26 -3.83 -11.19
N LYS A 71 6.99 -4.08 -12.29
CA LYS A 71 8.02 -3.16 -12.80
C LYS A 71 7.45 -1.80 -13.23
N ARG A 72 6.24 -1.78 -13.81
CA ARG A 72 5.55 -0.54 -14.19
C ARG A 72 5.22 0.30 -12.95
N ILE A 73 4.73 -0.34 -11.89
CA ILE A 73 4.43 0.33 -10.63
C ILE A 73 5.72 0.77 -9.92
N ASP A 74 6.79 -0.03 -9.95
CA ASP A 74 8.10 0.37 -9.40
C ASP A 74 8.62 1.68 -10.02
N ARG A 75 8.41 1.87 -11.33
CA ARG A 75 8.77 3.12 -12.02
C ARG A 75 7.87 4.28 -11.60
N LEU A 76 6.56 4.06 -11.50
CA LEU A 76 5.59 5.06 -11.06
C LEU A 76 5.88 5.55 -9.63
N GLU A 77 6.25 4.63 -8.73
CA GLU A 77 6.56 4.90 -7.33
C GLU A 77 8.03 5.33 -7.11
N GLU A 78 8.79 5.53 -8.19
CA GLU A 78 10.20 5.95 -8.19
C GLU A 78 11.10 5.10 -7.25
N VAL A 79 10.95 3.78 -7.31
CA VAL A 79 11.72 2.83 -6.51
C VAL A 79 13.20 2.81 -6.95
N PRO A 80 14.19 2.79 -6.03
CA PRO A 80 14.09 2.72 -4.57
C PRO A 80 14.22 4.08 -3.86
N TRP A 81 14.09 5.19 -4.59
CA TRP A 81 14.48 6.52 -4.14
C TRP A 81 13.36 7.28 -3.43
N TYR A 82 12.14 7.25 -3.97
CA TYR A 82 10.99 7.92 -3.35
C TYR A 82 10.22 6.97 -2.44
N TYR A 83 9.80 5.84 -3.00
CA TYR A 83 9.35 4.67 -2.26
C TYR A 83 10.36 3.53 -2.36
N TYR A 84 10.20 2.55 -1.51
CA TYR A 84 10.83 1.25 -1.66
C TYR A 84 9.84 0.16 -1.31
N ARG A 85 10.03 -1.04 -1.89
CA ARG A 85 9.17 -2.18 -1.59
C ARG A 85 9.58 -2.88 -0.32
N GLY A 86 8.60 -3.26 0.49
CA GLY A 86 8.77 -4.15 1.63
C GLY A 86 7.66 -5.19 1.68
N LYS A 87 7.91 -6.32 2.34
CA LYS A 87 6.88 -7.34 2.56
C LYS A 87 6.21 -7.14 3.92
N ILE A 88 4.89 -7.20 3.94
CA ILE A 88 4.08 -7.18 5.16
C ILE A 88 3.07 -8.33 5.18
N LEU A 89 2.41 -8.50 6.33
CA LEU A 89 1.27 -9.39 6.47
C LEU A 89 -0.02 -8.57 6.49
N VAL A 90 -0.99 -8.98 5.67
CA VAL A 90 -2.32 -8.37 5.55
C VAL A 90 -3.36 -9.46 5.74
N LYS A 91 -4.37 -9.21 6.57
CA LYS A 91 -5.52 -10.10 6.73
C LYS A 91 -6.58 -9.75 5.70
N GLY A 92 -7.03 -10.72 4.91
CA GLY A 92 -8.16 -10.57 4.01
C GLY A 92 -9.46 -10.34 4.80
N GLU A 93 -10.28 -9.39 4.35
CA GLU A 93 -11.55 -9.07 5.00
C GLU A 93 -12.55 -10.23 4.86
N LYS A 94 -12.61 -10.88 3.70
CA LYS A 94 -13.59 -11.95 3.42
C LYS A 94 -13.07 -13.32 3.79
N SER A 95 -11.83 -13.64 3.39
CA SER A 95 -11.27 -14.96 3.63
C SER A 95 -10.73 -15.16 5.05
N HIS A 96 -10.49 -14.06 5.77
CA HIS A 96 -9.74 -14.02 7.03
C HIS A 96 -8.32 -14.61 6.96
N ARG A 97 -7.84 -14.96 5.76
CA ARG A 97 -6.50 -15.49 5.54
C ARG A 97 -5.47 -14.37 5.68
N SER A 98 -4.29 -14.75 6.14
CA SER A 98 -3.13 -13.85 6.17
C SER A 98 -2.33 -14.01 4.89
N TYR A 99 -2.08 -12.90 4.20
CA TYR A 99 -1.29 -12.83 2.98
C TYR A 99 0.06 -12.17 3.27
N ARG A 100 1.14 -12.80 2.80
CA ARG A 100 2.46 -12.16 2.72
C ARG A 100 2.57 -11.43 1.38
N VAL A 101 2.48 -10.11 1.42
CA VAL A 101 2.33 -9.24 0.24
C VAL A 101 3.45 -8.23 0.16
N TRP A 102 3.77 -7.77 -1.05
CA TRP A 102 4.56 -6.55 -1.24
C TRP A 102 3.68 -5.33 -1.00
N THR A 103 4.27 -4.26 -0.49
CA THR A 103 3.69 -2.92 -0.48
C THR A 103 4.80 -1.89 -0.65
N TYR A 104 4.44 -0.62 -0.83
CA TYR A 104 5.38 0.49 -0.97
C TYR A 104 5.49 1.26 0.35
N PHE A 105 6.71 1.64 0.72
CA PHE A 105 6.98 2.48 1.88
C PHE A 105 7.71 3.75 1.44
N HIS A 106 7.23 4.90 1.90
CA HIS A 106 7.91 6.16 1.63
C HIS A 106 9.23 6.19 2.42
N ARG A 107 10.28 6.78 1.83
CA ARG A 107 11.60 6.93 2.48
C ARG A 107 11.66 7.85 3.70
N ARG A 108 10.56 8.53 4.04
CA ARG A 108 10.54 9.47 5.18
C ARG A 108 10.60 8.67 6.48
N LYS A 109 11.10 9.31 7.53
CA LYS A 109 11.22 8.68 8.87
C LYS A 109 10.23 9.25 9.89
N ASN A 110 9.65 10.43 9.62
CA ASN A 110 8.88 11.19 10.59
C ASN A 110 7.49 11.54 10.03
N TYR A 111 6.52 11.66 10.95
CA TYR A 111 5.15 12.09 10.70
C TYR A 111 4.62 12.80 11.94
N LYS A 112 3.59 13.64 11.81
CA LYS A 112 2.87 14.20 12.95
C LYS A 112 1.69 13.29 13.30
N PRO A 113 1.44 12.94 14.57
CA PRO A 113 0.36 12.00 14.94
C PRO A 113 -1.04 12.39 14.43
N HIS A 114 -1.35 13.68 14.37
CA HIS A 114 -2.65 14.17 13.88
C HIS A 114 -2.84 14.03 12.35
N TRP A 115 -1.83 13.56 11.60
CA TRP A 115 -1.98 13.25 10.17
C TRP A 115 -2.39 11.79 9.90
N LEU A 116 -2.47 10.95 10.94
CA LEU A 116 -2.68 9.52 10.78
C LEU A 116 -4.07 9.19 10.22
N LEU A 117 -4.08 8.33 9.20
CA LEU A 117 -5.26 7.80 8.53
C LEU A 117 -5.33 6.27 8.72
N GLU A 118 -6.54 5.72 8.69
CA GLU A 118 -6.79 4.27 8.60
C GLU A 118 -6.94 3.83 7.13
N GLU A 119 -7.45 4.74 6.31
CA GLU A 119 -7.76 4.52 4.91
C GLU A 119 -7.66 5.84 4.12
N PHE A 120 -7.29 5.73 2.83
CA PHE A 120 -7.22 6.83 1.86
C PHE A 120 -8.33 6.73 0.80
#